data_AF-A0A353SAJ9-F1
#
_entry.id   AF-A0A353SAJ9-F1
#
_cell.length_a   1.000
_cell.length_b   1.000
_cell.length_c   1.000
_cell.angle_alpha   90.00
_cell.angle_beta   90.00
_cell.angle_gamma   90.00
#
_symmetry.space_group_name_H-M   'P 1'
#
loop_
_entity.id
_entity.type
_entity.pdbx_description
1 polymer ?
#
loop_
_entity_poly.entity_id
_entity_poly.type
_entity_poly.pdbx_seq_one_letter_code
_entity_poly.pdbx_strand_id
1 'polypeptide(L)'
;MVSYPEKITVGDKSYVRTFYNSDLFFNLYIRNPSESDKVQVDDKKTYYKVPHDSLELMTFVISGKGKDQPLYCLESQKAQAQQYYEDVSHWKYWCAVGKDVAEREKNEKLVNPADGKKFNELIDFCESTDYNPFNSTKNDTISKNTEDITSSAGESEIVFFKKSSDGLLTSQRGYVLRISGRTHLYHIYREGEEITGSSLPDELNAYFLPVAKKFGAK
;
A
#
# COMPACT_ATOMS: atom_id res chain seq x y z
N MET A 1 -19.69 11.41 3.49
CA MET A 1 -18.86 10.25 3.13
C MET A 1 -18.97 10.07 1.62
N VAL A 2 -17.88 10.00 0.86
CA VAL A 2 -17.98 9.77 -0.59
C VAL A 2 -18.15 8.27 -0.81
N SER A 3 -19.26 7.89 -1.44
CA SER A 3 -19.54 6.49 -1.79
C SER A 3 -19.17 6.24 -3.26
N TYR A 4 -18.33 5.22 -3.47
CA TYR A 4 -17.95 4.75 -4.79
C TYR A 4 -18.89 3.62 -5.22
N PRO A 5 -19.50 3.69 -6.42
CA PRO A 5 -20.33 2.59 -6.91
C PRO A 5 -19.48 1.34 -7.10
N GLU A 6 -20.11 0.17 -6.97
CA GLU A 6 -19.47 -1.11 -7.30
C GLU A 6 -19.37 -1.31 -8.81
N LYS A 7 -20.33 -0.77 -9.56
CA LYS A 7 -20.44 -0.91 -11.01
C LYS A 7 -20.88 0.39 -11.64
N ILE A 8 -20.34 0.69 -12.82
CA ILE A 8 -20.71 1.84 -13.65
C ILE A 8 -20.96 1.39 -15.08
N THR A 9 -21.81 2.12 -15.80
CA THR A 9 -22.14 1.83 -17.20
C THR A 9 -21.74 3.01 -18.07
N VAL A 10 -21.02 2.75 -19.15
CA VAL A 10 -20.62 3.77 -20.14
C VAL A 10 -21.00 3.26 -21.52
N GLY A 11 -22.02 3.88 -22.12
CA GLY A 11 -22.62 3.36 -23.36
C GLY A 11 -23.23 1.97 -23.11
N ASP A 12 -22.80 0.99 -23.90
CA ASP A 12 -23.18 -0.42 -23.80
C ASP A 12 -22.24 -1.24 -22.91
N LYS A 13 -21.17 -0.63 -22.38
CA LYS A 13 -20.15 -1.30 -21.58
C LYS A 13 -20.40 -1.16 -20.08
N SER A 14 -20.18 -2.27 -19.38
CA SER A 14 -20.28 -2.38 -17.93
C SER A 14 -18.89 -2.50 -17.31
N TYR A 15 -18.60 -1.65 -16.33
CA TYR A 15 -17.33 -1.64 -15.60
C TYR A 15 -17.57 -1.92 -14.14
N VAL A 16 -16.75 -2.78 -13.56
CA VAL A 16 -16.81 -3.18 -12.15
C VAL A 16 -15.60 -2.66 -11.41
N ARG A 17 -15.82 -2.22 -10.17
CA ARG A 17 -14.75 -1.80 -9.27
C ARG A 17 -13.85 -3.01 -9.04
N THR A 18 -12.60 -2.86 -9.44
CA THR A 18 -11.65 -3.97 -9.46
C THR A 18 -10.69 -3.86 -8.30
N PHE A 19 -10.14 -2.66 -8.09
CA PHE A 19 -9.20 -2.38 -7.00
C PHE A 19 -9.69 -1.18 -6.21
N TYR A 20 -10.25 -1.51 -5.05
CA TYR A 20 -10.43 -0.61 -3.91
C TYR A 20 -10.50 -1.51 -2.67
N ASN A 21 -9.34 -2.04 -2.29
CA ASN A 21 -9.13 -2.59 -0.96
C ASN A 21 -8.05 -1.74 -0.28
N SER A 22 -7.89 -1.87 1.04
CA SER A 22 -6.89 -1.16 1.85
C SER A 22 -5.44 -1.22 1.36
N ASP A 23 -5.14 -2.08 0.37
CA ASP A 23 -3.77 -2.54 0.12
C ASP A 23 -3.20 -2.05 -1.22
N LEU A 24 -4.04 -1.65 -2.20
CA LEU A 24 -3.63 -1.16 -3.53
C LEU A 24 -4.43 0.07 -3.96
N PHE A 25 -3.72 1.12 -4.38
CA PHE A 25 -4.30 2.41 -4.75
C PHE A 25 -3.84 2.88 -6.12
N PHE A 26 -4.74 3.48 -6.89
CA PHE A 26 -4.41 4.20 -8.12
C PHE A 26 -3.72 5.53 -7.76
N ASN A 27 -2.47 5.69 -8.17
CA ASN A 27 -1.66 6.82 -7.76
C ASN A 27 -1.72 7.96 -8.80
N LEU A 28 -2.47 9.03 -8.48
CA LEU A 28 -2.60 10.21 -9.33
C LEU A 28 -1.28 10.98 -9.56
N TYR A 29 -0.27 10.81 -8.71
CA TYR A 29 1.05 11.40 -8.94
C TYR A 29 1.80 10.74 -10.10
N ILE A 30 1.43 9.52 -10.46
CA ILE A 30 2.04 8.81 -11.59
C ILE A 30 1.34 9.21 -12.89
N ARG A 31 0.04 9.47 -12.86
CA ARG A 31 -0.71 9.99 -14.02
C ARG A 31 -1.88 10.85 -13.59
N ASN A 32 -1.80 12.14 -13.91
CA ASN A 32 -2.96 13.00 -13.86
C ASN A 32 -3.89 12.67 -15.04
N PRO A 33 -5.18 12.40 -14.80
CA PRO A 33 -6.12 12.23 -15.88
C PRO A 33 -6.19 13.48 -16.75
N SER A 34 -6.20 13.30 -18.06
CA SER A 34 -6.35 14.39 -19.02
C SER A 34 -7.83 14.65 -19.34
N GLU A 35 -8.19 15.86 -19.76
CA GLU A 35 -9.56 16.14 -20.24
C GLU A 35 -9.94 15.27 -21.45
N SER A 36 -8.97 14.84 -22.27
CA SER A 36 -9.23 13.90 -23.36
C SER A 36 -9.59 12.48 -22.91
N ASP A 37 -9.20 12.11 -21.68
CA ASP A 37 -9.57 10.81 -21.10
C ASP A 37 -10.95 10.84 -20.44
N LYS A 38 -11.57 12.02 -20.35
CA LYS A 38 -12.79 12.24 -19.61
C LYS A 38 -13.98 11.49 -20.20
N VAL A 39 -14.70 10.82 -19.32
CA VAL A 39 -15.90 10.07 -19.62
C VAL A 39 -17.01 10.55 -18.69
N GLN A 40 -18.08 11.04 -19.30
CA GLN A 40 -19.28 11.41 -18.58
C GLN A 40 -20.12 10.16 -18.36
N VAL A 41 -20.37 9.83 -17.10
CA VAL A 41 -21.16 8.65 -16.69
C VAL A 41 -22.50 9.09 -16.09
N ASP A 42 -22.49 10.12 -15.24
CA ASP A 42 -23.68 10.77 -14.70
C ASP A 42 -23.40 12.27 -14.48
N ASP A 43 -24.43 13.05 -14.15
CA ASP A 43 -24.31 14.52 -13.98
C ASP A 43 -23.47 14.95 -12.77
N LYS A 44 -23.07 14.01 -11.90
CA LYS A 44 -22.44 14.30 -10.60
C LYS A 44 -21.00 13.77 -10.49
N LYS A 45 -20.57 12.87 -11.38
CA LYS A 45 -19.29 12.17 -11.29
C LYS A 45 -18.59 12.12 -12.64
N THR A 46 -17.33 12.52 -12.65
CA THR A 46 -16.45 12.47 -13.81
C THR A 46 -15.48 11.30 -13.70
N TYR A 47 -15.48 10.44 -14.71
CA TYR A 47 -14.58 9.31 -14.83
C TYR A 47 -13.53 9.58 -15.90
N TYR A 48 -12.43 8.85 -15.85
CA TYR A 48 -11.33 8.99 -16.80
C TYR A 48 -10.83 7.64 -17.25
N LYS A 49 -10.56 7.50 -18.55
CA LYS A 49 -9.89 6.35 -19.12
C LYS A 49 -8.46 6.25 -18.59
N VAL A 50 -8.06 5.03 -18.26
CA VAL A 50 -6.70 4.69 -17.83
C VAL A 50 -6.08 3.80 -18.91
N PRO A 51 -5.03 4.26 -19.61
CA PRO A 51 -4.31 3.47 -20.59
C PRO A 51 -3.69 2.24 -19.94
N HIS A 52 -3.92 1.11 -20.59
CA HIS A 52 -3.29 -0.16 -20.27
C HIS A 52 -3.27 -0.97 -21.56
N ASP A 53 -2.20 -1.72 -21.80
CA ASP A 53 -1.98 -2.38 -23.08
C ASP A 53 -3.02 -3.47 -23.37
N SER A 54 -3.59 -4.07 -22.32
CA SER A 54 -4.47 -5.24 -22.43
C SER A 54 -5.79 -5.16 -21.67
N LEU A 55 -6.03 -4.08 -20.90
CA LEU A 55 -7.21 -3.94 -20.04
C LEU A 55 -7.90 -2.61 -20.35
N GLU A 56 -9.23 -2.60 -20.36
CA GLU A 56 -10.03 -1.40 -20.46
C GLU A 56 -10.35 -0.90 -19.05
N LEU A 57 -9.65 0.17 -18.66
CA LEU A 57 -9.65 0.66 -17.28
C LEU A 57 -10.22 2.08 -17.18
N MET A 58 -10.86 2.36 -16.04
CA MET A 58 -11.38 3.68 -15.68
C MET A 58 -11.07 4.02 -14.23
N THR A 59 -10.84 5.30 -13.95
CA THR A 59 -10.76 5.82 -12.58
C THR A 59 -11.75 6.96 -12.39
N PHE A 60 -12.27 7.09 -11.17
CA PHE A 60 -13.02 8.26 -10.74
C PHE A 60 -12.07 9.20 -10.00
N VAL A 61 -12.14 10.52 -10.20
CA VAL A 61 -11.29 11.47 -9.45
C VAL A 61 -12.16 12.50 -8.75
N ILE A 62 -12.00 12.60 -7.44
CA ILE A 62 -12.66 13.64 -6.62
C ILE A 62 -11.71 14.83 -6.49
N SER A 63 -12.11 15.98 -7.01
CA SER A 63 -11.39 17.24 -6.79
C SER A 63 -11.25 17.53 -5.29
N GLY A 64 -10.00 17.74 -4.84
CA GLY A 64 -9.71 18.15 -3.45
C GLY A 64 -9.76 17.06 -2.39
N LYS A 65 -9.92 15.78 -2.74
CA LYS A 65 -9.88 14.66 -1.77
C LYS A 65 -9.11 13.45 -2.29
N GLY A 66 -7.95 13.20 -1.67
CA GLY A 66 -7.32 11.89 -1.53
C GLY A 66 -6.38 11.46 -2.67
N LYS A 67 -5.24 10.89 -2.26
CA LYS A 67 -4.24 10.23 -3.13
C LYS A 67 -4.73 8.88 -3.68
N ASP A 68 -5.92 8.45 -3.27
CA ASP A 68 -6.43 7.09 -3.41
C ASP A 68 -7.78 7.11 -4.13
N GLN A 69 -7.81 6.60 -5.36
CA GLN A 69 -9.01 6.58 -6.21
C GLN A 69 -9.34 5.14 -6.64
N PRO A 70 -10.64 4.77 -6.74
CA PRO A 70 -11.03 3.44 -7.20
C PRO A 70 -10.74 3.24 -8.68
N LEU A 71 -10.13 2.10 -9.00
CA LEU A 71 -9.93 1.64 -10.37
C LEU A 71 -11.03 0.64 -10.75
N TYR A 72 -11.63 0.86 -11.90
CA TYR A 72 -12.64 0.01 -12.53
C TYR A 72 -12.05 -0.63 -13.78
N CYS A 73 -12.43 -1.88 -14.06
CA CYS A 73 -12.15 -2.55 -15.32
C CYS A 73 -13.46 -2.98 -15.98
N LEU A 74 -13.41 -3.24 -17.28
CA LEU A 74 -14.53 -3.87 -17.99
C LEU A 74 -14.93 -5.18 -17.29
N GLU A 75 -16.22 -5.39 -17.06
CA GLU A 75 -16.73 -6.55 -16.30
C GLU A 75 -16.26 -7.89 -16.88
N SER A 76 -16.19 -7.99 -18.21
CA SER A 76 -15.69 -9.18 -18.91
C SER A 76 -14.18 -9.42 -18.75
N GLN A 77 -13.42 -8.44 -18.27
CA GLN A 77 -11.97 -8.50 -18.04
C GLN A 77 -11.61 -8.63 -16.55
N LYS A 78 -12.59 -8.74 -15.64
CA LYS A 78 -12.33 -8.80 -14.19
C LYS A 78 -11.33 -9.89 -13.81
N ALA A 79 -11.53 -11.12 -14.29
CA ALA A 79 -10.65 -12.24 -13.98
C ALA A 79 -9.22 -12.03 -14.51
N GLN A 80 -9.09 -11.46 -15.72
CA GLN A 80 -7.80 -11.13 -16.31
C GLN A 80 -7.07 -10.04 -15.52
N ALA A 81 -7.80 -9.00 -15.10
CA ALA A 81 -7.24 -7.94 -14.26
C ALA A 81 -6.76 -8.49 -12.91
N GLN A 82 -7.55 -9.35 -12.26
CA GLN A 82 -7.15 -9.99 -11.00
C GLN A 82 -5.88 -10.81 -11.17
N GLN A 83 -5.83 -11.70 -12.16
CA GLN A 83 -4.66 -12.52 -12.44
C GLN A 83 -3.39 -11.69 -12.66
N TYR A 84 -3.50 -10.60 -13.42
CA TYR A 84 -2.37 -9.72 -13.72
C TYR A 84 -1.81 -9.05 -12.44
N TYR A 85 -2.68 -8.53 -11.56
CA TYR A 85 -2.21 -7.83 -10.35
C TYR A 85 -1.89 -8.78 -9.18
N GLU A 86 -2.31 -10.05 -9.23
CA GLU A 86 -1.90 -11.10 -8.29
C GLU A 86 -0.51 -11.69 -8.59
N ASP A 87 -0.06 -11.62 -9.84
CA ASP A 87 1.27 -12.11 -10.24
C ASP A 87 2.39 -11.20 -9.72
N VAL A 88 3.23 -11.74 -8.85
CA VAL A 88 4.37 -11.04 -8.23
C VAL A 88 5.38 -10.51 -9.26
N SER A 89 5.47 -11.11 -10.46
CA SER A 89 6.36 -10.66 -11.52
C SER A 89 5.95 -9.33 -12.15
N HIS A 90 4.68 -8.94 -11.99
CA HIS A 90 4.17 -7.65 -12.43
C HIS A 90 4.42 -6.53 -11.42
N TRP A 91 5.21 -6.77 -10.37
CA TRP A 91 5.50 -5.78 -9.33
C TRP A 91 6.99 -5.44 -9.22
N LYS A 92 7.26 -4.16 -8.97
CA LYS A 92 8.57 -3.65 -8.54
C LYS A 92 8.48 -3.26 -7.08
N TYR A 93 9.45 -3.73 -6.30
CA TYR A 93 9.47 -3.54 -4.85
C TYR A 93 10.40 -2.40 -4.47
N TRP A 94 9.94 -1.57 -3.54
CA TRP A 94 10.61 -0.35 -3.11
C TRP A 94 10.66 -0.29 -1.60
N CYS A 95 11.63 0.45 -1.10
CA CYS A 95 11.63 0.92 0.28
C CYS A 95 11.85 2.42 0.33
N ALA A 96 11.33 3.08 1.36
CA ALA A 96 11.60 4.48 1.63
C ALA A 96 12.09 4.63 3.06
N VAL A 97 13.24 5.29 3.23
CA VAL A 97 13.93 5.43 4.53
C VAL A 97 13.94 6.90 4.95
N GLY A 98 13.58 7.17 6.19
CA GLY A 98 13.59 8.54 6.71
C GLY A 98 12.93 8.63 8.08
N LYS A 99 13.27 9.68 8.83
CA LYS A 99 12.73 9.90 10.19
C LYS A 99 11.27 10.31 10.19
N ASP A 100 10.79 10.85 9.07
CA ASP A 100 9.42 11.26 8.88
C ASP A 100 8.95 10.97 7.44
N VAL A 101 7.67 11.26 7.17
CA VAL A 101 7.04 11.05 5.86
C VAL A 101 7.76 11.83 4.75
N ALA A 102 8.19 13.07 5.02
CA ALA A 102 8.79 13.93 4.01
C ALA A 102 10.20 13.47 3.62
N GLU A 103 10.99 12.99 4.58
CA GLU A 103 12.28 12.34 4.30
C GLU A 103 12.08 11.03 3.53
N ARG A 104 11.11 10.20 3.93
CA ARG A 104 10.81 8.94 3.23
C ARG A 104 10.43 9.16 1.77
N GLU A 105 9.55 10.13 1.48
CA GLU A 105 9.15 10.45 0.10
C GLU A 105 10.34 10.87 -0.79
N LYS A 106 11.39 11.47 -0.21
CA LYS A 106 12.61 11.86 -0.94
C LYS A 106 13.61 10.71 -1.12
N ASN A 107 13.49 9.66 -0.32
CA ASN A 107 14.47 8.58 -0.21
C ASN A 107 13.88 7.23 -0.65
N GLU A 108 13.04 7.21 -1.67
CA GLU A 108 12.56 5.97 -2.29
C GLU A 108 13.72 5.26 -3.02
N LYS A 109 13.90 3.96 -2.74
CA LYS A 109 14.92 3.10 -3.34
C LYS A 109 14.28 1.82 -3.86
N LEU A 110 14.66 1.43 -5.08
CA LEU A 110 14.27 0.16 -5.66
C LEU A 110 15.02 -0.98 -4.95
N VAL A 111 14.28 -1.99 -4.50
CA VAL A 111 14.84 -3.22 -3.92
C VAL A 111 15.04 -4.21 -5.06
N ASN A 112 16.29 -4.51 -5.42
CA ASN A 112 16.62 -5.44 -6.51
C ASN A 112 17.83 -6.33 -6.14
N PRO A 113 17.75 -7.66 -6.34
CA PRO A 113 16.51 -8.42 -6.54
C PRO A 113 15.64 -8.38 -5.28
N ALA A 114 14.32 -8.29 -5.46
CA ALA A 114 13.36 -8.42 -4.37
C ALA A 114 12.63 -9.75 -4.47
N ASP A 115 12.51 -10.43 -3.34
CA ASP A 115 11.68 -11.61 -3.18
C ASP A 115 10.23 -11.17 -2.90
N GLY A 116 9.37 -11.35 -3.90
CA GLY A 116 7.95 -11.00 -3.80
C GLY A 116 7.18 -11.85 -2.79
N LYS A 117 7.62 -13.08 -2.53
CA LYS A 117 7.04 -13.94 -1.49
C LYS A 117 7.38 -13.39 -0.11
N LYS A 118 8.64 -13.02 0.14
CA LYS A 118 9.06 -12.39 1.40
C LYS A 118 8.35 -11.07 1.65
N PHE A 119 8.06 -10.30 0.59
CA PHE A 119 7.23 -9.11 0.72
C PHE A 119 5.81 -9.44 1.16
N ASN A 120 5.14 -10.42 0.54
CA ASN A 120 3.79 -10.81 0.95
C ASN A 120 3.78 -11.34 2.40
N GLU A 121 4.76 -12.17 2.78
CA GLU A 121 4.91 -12.65 4.16
C GLU A 121 5.09 -11.49 5.17
N LEU A 122 5.77 -10.40 4.78
CA LEU A 122 5.87 -9.18 5.59
C LEU A 122 4.52 -8.48 5.76
N ILE A 123 3.76 -8.33 4.68
CA ILE A 123 2.43 -7.70 4.73
C ILE A 123 1.48 -8.53 5.59
N ASP A 124 1.44 -9.85 5.39
CA ASP A 124 0.63 -10.77 6.19
C ASP A 124 0.97 -10.67 7.68
N PHE A 125 2.26 -10.58 8.02
CA PHE A 125 2.69 -10.35 9.40
C PHE A 125 2.14 -9.03 9.94
N CYS A 126 2.30 -7.93 9.20
CA CYS A 126 1.83 -6.62 9.61
C CYS A 126 0.30 -6.58 9.86
N GLU A 127 -0.49 -7.11 8.93
CA GLU A 127 -1.96 -7.22 9.07
C GLU A 127 -2.37 -8.10 10.26
N SER A 128 -1.62 -9.19 10.51
CA SER A 128 -1.86 -10.07 11.66
C SER A 128 -1.63 -9.34 12.99
N THR A 129 -0.77 -8.33 13.00
CA THR A 129 -0.44 -7.50 14.18
C THR A 129 -1.24 -6.20 14.27
N ASP A 130 -2.06 -5.88 13.27
CA ASP A 130 -2.87 -4.66 13.29
C ASP A 130 -3.95 -4.71 14.37
N TYR A 131 -4.11 -3.59 15.07
CA TYR A 131 -5.15 -3.40 16.08
C TYR A 131 -6.54 -3.56 15.46
N ASN A 132 -7.38 -4.39 16.08
CA ASN A 132 -8.76 -4.59 15.68
C ASN A 132 -9.71 -4.14 16.80
N PRO A 133 -10.44 -3.01 16.66
CA PRO A 133 -11.30 -2.49 17.73
C PRO A 133 -12.44 -3.45 18.14
N PHE A 134 -12.72 -4.47 17.33
CA PHE A 134 -13.78 -5.46 17.57
C PHE A 134 -13.23 -6.82 18.03
N ASN A 135 -11.92 -6.95 18.26
CA ASN A 135 -11.29 -8.20 18.68
C ASN A 135 -10.28 -7.99 19.80
N SER A 136 -10.78 -7.88 21.03
CA SER A 136 -9.95 -7.69 22.23
C SER A 136 -8.95 -8.83 22.44
N THR A 137 -9.32 -10.09 22.19
CA THR A 137 -8.40 -11.24 22.34
C THR A 137 -7.20 -11.15 21.39
N LYS A 138 -7.42 -10.73 20.13
CA LYS A 138 -6.33 -10.46 19.19
C LYS A 138 -5.43 -9.35 19.73
N ASN A 139 -6.03 -8.24 20.15
CA ASN A 139 -5.27 -7.08 20.65
C ASN A 139 -4.47 -7.42 21.91
N ASP A 140 -5.04 -8.16 22.86
CA ASP A 140 -4.34 -8.61 24.07
C ASP A 140 -3.14 -9.51 23.73
N THR A 141 -3.29 -10.34 22.70
CA THR A 141 -2.20 -11.19 22.20
C THR A 141 -1.09 -10.35 21.57
N ILE A 142 -1.45 -9.33 20.78
CA ILE A 142 -0.49 -8.38 20.20
C ILE A 142 0.25 -7.65 21.31
N SER A 143 -0.46 -7.05 22.26
CA SER A 143 0.14 -6.26 23.35
C SER A 143 1.08 -7.07 24.25
N LYS A 144 0.84 -8.38 24.42
CA LYS A 144 1.76 -9.27 25.15
C LYS A 144 3.04 -9.61 24.38
N ASN A 145 3.00 -9.49 23.06
CA ASN A 145 4.11 -9.80 22.16
C ASN A 145 4.77 -8.54 21.58
N THR A 146 4.37 -7.35 22.05
CA THR A 146 5.05 -6.09 21.75
C THR A 146 6.05 -5.76 22.83
N GLU A 147 7.18 -5.19 22.42
CA GLU A 147 8.23 -4.70 23.31
C GLU A 147 8.33 -3.18 23.26
N ASP A 148 8.80 -2.58 24.36
CA ASP A 148 9.12 -1.15 24.42
C ASP A 148 10.36 -0.86 23.58
N ILE A 149 10.21 0.00 22.57
CA ILE A 149 11.27 0.45 21.68
C ILE A 149 11.47 1.97 21.77
N THR A 150 11.14 2.57 22.91
CA THR A 150 11.27 4.02 23.15
C THR A 150 12.71 4.52 23.05
N SER A 151 13.71 3.70 23.39
CA SER A 151 15.13 4.02 23.20
C SER A 151 15.52 4.23 21.73
N SER A 152 14.74 3.68 20.81
CA SER A 152 14.86 3.83 19.35
C SER A 152 14.08 5.02 18.79
N ALA A 153 13.54 5.90 19.65
CA ALA A 153 12.88 7.12 19.22
C ALA A 153 13.86 8.02 18.45
N GLY A 154 13.54 8.32 17.18
CA GLY A 154 14.37 9.14 16.29
C GLY A 154 15.35 8.37 15.40
N GLU A 155 15.39 7.04 15.49
CA GLU A 155 16.05 6.18 14.51
C GLU A 155 15.33 6.23 13.16
N SER A 156 16.00 5.72 12.11
CA SER A 156 15.43 5.78 10.76
C SER A 156 14.23 4.84 10.64
N GLU A 157 13.12 5.36 10.13
CA GLU A 157 11.97 4.53 9.80
C GLU A 157 12.07 4.06 8.36
N ILE A 158 11.59 2.84 8.10
CA ILE A 158 11.52 2.28 6.75
C ILE A 158 10.10 1.81 6.46
N VAL A 159 9.63 2.09 5.26
CA VAL A 159 8.38 1.52 4.72
C VAL A 159 8.72 0.72 3.47
N PHE A 160 8.17 -0.48 3.37
CA PHE A 160 8.24 -1.31 2.16
C PHE A 160 6.93 -1.19 1.39
N PHE A 161 7.03 -1.04 0.08
CA PHE A 161 5.85 -0.92 -0.79
C PHE A 161 6.18 -1.44 -2.19
N LYS A 162 5.16 -1.77 -2.96
CA LYS A 162 5.30 -2.21 -4.36
C LYS A 162 4.58 -1.26 -5.30
N LYS A 163 5.13 -1.10 -6.50
CA LYS A 163 4.51 -0.40 -7.64
C LYS A 163 4.30 -1.40 -8.76
N SER A 164 3.14 -1.41 -9.39
CA SER A 164 2.90 -2.25 -10.55
C SER A 164 3.83 -1.85 -11.69
N SER A 165 4.17 -2.80 -12.56
CA SER A 165 5.15 -2.60 -13.63
C SER A 165 4.65 -1.64 -14.71
N ASP A 166 3.33 -1.56 -14.90
CA ASP A 166 2.63 -0.55 -15.71
C ASP A 166 2.55 0.84 -15.04
N GLY A 167 2.94 0.95 -13.77
CA GLY A 167 2.94 2.19 -12.99
C GLY A 167 1.56 2.65 -12.51
N LEU A 168 0.48 1.90 -12.72
CA LEU A 168 -0.88 2.33 -12.37
C LEU A 168 -1.19 2.21 -10.88
N LEU A 169 -0.70 1.15 -10.22
CA LEU A 169 -1.01 0.83 -8.83
C LEU A 169 0.22 0.92 -7.93
N THR A 170 0.01 1.39 -6.71
CA THR A 170 0.96 1.30 -5.60
C THR A 170 0.30 0.59 -4.43
N SER A 171 1.08 -0.19 -3.68
CA SER A 171 0.59 -0.68 -2.39
C SER A 171 0.55 0.41 -1.34
N GLN A 172 -0.17 0.14 -0.23
CA GLN A 172 -0.11 0.96 0.98
C GLN A 172 1.35 1.13 1.43
N ARG A 173 1.65 2.32 1.97
CA ARG A 173 2.95 2.69 2.57
C ARG A 173 2.87 2.78 4.10
N GLY A 174 1.86 2.12 4.69
CA GLY A 174 1.39 2.38 6.05
C GLY A 174 2.16 1.64 7.14
N TYR A 175 2.75 0.49 6.81
CA TYR A 175 3.53 -0.28 7.77
C TYR A 175 4.92 0.32 7.93
N VAL A 176 5.09 1.02 9.04
CA VAL A 176 6.35 1.65 9.42
C VAL A 176 7.15 0.65 10.22
N LEU A 177 8.37 0.35 9.76
CA LEU A 177 9.31 -0.50 10.49
C LEU A 177 10.44 0.36 11.06
N ARG A 178 10.94 -0.03 12.24
CA ARG A 178 12.12 0.57 12.89
C ARG A 178 13.18 -0.50 13.15
N ILE A 179 14.44 -0.09 13.19
CA ILE A 179 15.57 -0.99 13.43
C ILE A 179 16.18 -0.69 14.79
N SER A 180 16.12 -1.64 15.72
CA SER A 180 16.75 -1.56 17.05
C SER A 180 17.49 -2.87 17.33
N GLY A 181 18.64 -3.07 16.67
CA GLY A 181 19.31 -4.39 16.59
C GLY A 181 18.59 -5.42 15.72
N ARG A 182 17.25 -5.47 15.78
CA ARG A 182 16.30 -6.20 14.92
C ARG A 182 15.30 -5.25 14.27
N THR A 183 14.57 -5.71 13.26
CA THR A 183 13.48 -4.98 12.63
C THR A 183 12.18 -5.21 13.41
N HIS A 184 11.50 -4.11 13.74
CA HIS A 184 10.23 -4.10 14.48
C HIS A 184 9.16 -3.37 13.66
N LEU A 185 7.94 -3.89 13.66
CA LEU A 185 6.78 -3.10 13.24
C LEU A 185 6.45 -2.08 14.32
N TYR A 186 6.40 -0.81 13.93
CA TYR A 186 6.19 0.32 14.83
C TYR A 186 4.72 0.56 15.14
N HIS A 187 4.39 0.61 16.44
CA HIS A 187 3.05 0.91 16.94
C HIS A 187 3.07 2.18 17.82
N ILE A 188 2.06 3.03 17.67
CA ILE A 188 1.81 4.17 18.58
C ILE A 188 0.50 3.95 19.31
N TYR A 189 0.55 3.76 20.62
CA TYR A 189 -0.63 3.83 21.47
C TYR A 189 -0.75 5.24 22.06
N ARG A 190 -1.86 5.92 21.81
CA ARG A 190 -2.15 7.21 22.45
C ARG A 190 -3.04 7.01 23.68
N GLU A 191 -2.40 7.00 24.84
CA GLU A 191 -2.47 8.05 25.88
C GLU A 191 -1.26 7.84 26.82
N GLY A 192 -0.16 8.60 26.61
CA GLY A 192 1.08 8.50 27.40
C GLY A 192 2.41 8.31 26.64
N GLU A 193 2.40 8.28 25.31
CA GLU A 193 3.58 8.22 24.40
C GLU A 193 4.54 7.04 24.60
N GLU A 194 4.02 5.85 24.93
CA GLU A 194 4.83 4.62 24.81
C GLU A 194 4.95 4.19 23.35
N ILE A 195 6.19 4.06 22.88
CA ILE A 195 6.54 3.58 21.56
C ILE A 195 6.82 2.09 21.69
N THR A 196 5.94 1.26 21.10
CA THR A 196 6.08 -0.20 21.14
C THR A 196 6.27 -0.77 19.75
N GLY A 197 6.77 -2.00 19.68
CA GLY A 197 6.96 -2.68 18.42
C GLY A 197 6.80 -4.18 18.50
N SER A 198 6.33 -4.79 17.41
CA SER A 198 6.33 -6.24 17.24
C SER A 198 7.58 -6.65 16.47
N SER A 199 8.44 -7.45 17.08
CA SER A 199 9.62 -8.03 16.42
C SER A 199 9.22 -8.85 15.19
N LEU A 200 9.89 -8.63 14.06
CA LEU A 200 9.69 -9.48 12.89
C LEU A 200 10.15 -10.93 13.19
N PRO A 201 9.42 -11.94 12.69
CA PRO A 201 9.87 -13.34 12.69
C PRO A 201 11.29 -13.47 12.15
N ASP A 202 12.08 -14.41 12.68
CA ASP A 202 13.52 -14.54 12.37
C ASP A 202 13.81 -14.57 10.86
N GLU A 203 13.00 -15.30 10.08
CA GLU A 203 13.18 -15.37 8.63
C GLU A 203 12.94 -14.03 7.92
N LEU A 204 11.92 -13.28 8.33
CA LEU A 204 11.63 -11.96 7.75
C LEU A 204 12.68 -10.96 8.19
N ASN A 205 13.07 -10.98 9.47
CA ASN A 205 14.14 -10.15 9.99
C ASN A 205 15.46 -10.40 9.26
N ALA A 206 15.83 -11.66 9.01
CA ALA A 206 17.05 -12.03 8.28
C ALA A 206 17.06 -11.49 6.85
N TYR A 207 15.90 -11.34 6.21
CA TYR A 207 15.76 -10.79 4.87
C TYR A 207 15.71 -9.25 4.87
N PHE A 208 14.86 -8.63 5.69
CA PHE A 208 14.57 -7.20 5.63
C PHE A 208 15.59 -6.34 6.38
N LEU A 209 16.22 -6.83 7.45
CA LEU A 209 17.22 -6.07 8.19
C LEU A 209 18.44 -5.70 7.32
N PRO A 210 19.04 -6.62 6.54
CA PRO A 210 20.11 -6.25 5.60
C PRO A 210 19.66 -5.28 4.51
N VAL A 211 18.44 -5.45 3.98
CA VAL A 211 17.87 -4.54 2.97
C VAL A 211 17.75 -3.13 3.55
N ALA A 212 17.18 -3.01 4.74
CA ALA A 212 16.99 -1.72 5.39
C ALA A 212 18.33 -1.02 5.71
N LYS A 213 19.31 -1.76 6.24
CA LYS A 213 20.68 -1.26 6.49
C LYS A 213 21.37 -0.82 5.20
N LYS A 214 21.25 -1.59 4.10
CA LYS A 214 21.80 -1.24 2.78
C LYS A 214 21.29 0.12 2.29
N PHE A 215 20.04 0.47 2.62
CA PHE A 215 19.42 1.73 2.21
C PHE A 215 19.48 2.84 3.27
N GLY A 216 20.34 2.68 4.28
CA GLY A 216 20.72 3.75 5.20
C GLY A 216 19.89 3.83 6.48
N ALA A 217 19.06 2.82 6.77
CA ALA A 217 18.44 2.72 8.08
C ALA A 217 19.54 2.36 9.10
N LYS A 218 19.67 3.21 10.12
CA LYS A 218 20.65 3.09 11.20
C LYS A 218 20.01 2.45 12.41
#